data_AF-A0A962C026-F1
#
_entry.id   AF-A0A962C026-F1
#
_cell.length_a   1.000
_cell.length_b   1.000
_cell.length_c   1.000
_cell.angle_alpha   90.00
_cell.angle_beta   90.00
_cell.angle_gamma   90.00
#
_symmetry.space_group_name_H-M   'P 1'
#
loop_
_entity.id
_entity.type
_entity.pdbx_description
1 polymer ?
#
loop_
_entity_poly.entity_id
_entity_poly.type
_entity_poly.pdbx_seq_one_letter_code
_entity_poly.pdbx_strand_id
1 'polypeptide(L)'
;MNQHLAGRAGLLAAAIAVSLLAGCSNYVKKTDYEAAIAELRAADQQLQNSITTQVNGLKAEMEQRFAQYDARLTVLEGRITVDNIAYFDFNQSALDDQYKPMLDEFAKVMRTHHPDAVVTVEGFADPSGSKTYNQRLAMKRAEAVRDYLVSQGGMVAEKVRAVSYGKDANRQIDAGATHEAGRHNRRATLVIDFAS
;
A
#
# COMPACT_ATOMS: atom_id res chain seq x y z
N MET A 1 57.01 47.92 -53.17
CA MET A 1 58.30 47.47 -52.59
C MET A 1 58.59 48.36 -51.40
N ASN A 2 58.38 47.82 -50.19
CA ASN A 2 59.43 47.45 -49.22
C ASN A 2 60.13 48.71 -48.65
N GLN A 3 60.19 48.93 -47.33
CA GLN A 3 60.73 48.00 -46.35
C GLN A 3 60.18 48.23 -44.92
N HIS A 4 59.92 47.12 -44.21
CA HIS A 4 60.00 47.03 -42.75
C HIS A 4 61.48 47.05 -42.30
N LEU A 5 61.78 47.62 -41.13
CA LEU A 5 62.48 46.95 -40.01
C LEU A 5 62.92 47.95 -38.93
N ALA A 6 62.47 47.73 -37.70
CA ALA A 6 63.18 47.93 -36.42
C ALA A 6 62.20 47.43 -35.33
N GLY A 7 62.53 46.68 -34.30
CA GLY A 7 63.77 46.22 -33.69
C GLY A 7 63.35 45.63 -32.34
N ARG A 8 63.88 44.48 -31.96
CA ARG A 8 63.49 43.63 -30.82
C ARG A 8 63.90 44.24 -29.47
N ALA A 9 63.19 43.91 -28.38
CA ALA A 9 63.71 43.27 -27.14
C ALA A 9 62.94 43.66 -25.85
N GLY A 10 62.75 42.67 -24.94
CA GLY A 10 62.52 42.85 -23.49
C GLY A 10 61.05 42.75 -23.02
N LEU A 11 60.43 41.59 -22.75
CA LEU A 11 60.55 40.65 -21.61
C LEU A 11 60.17 41.21 -20.20
N LEU A 12 59.15 40.56 -19.60
CA LEU A 12 58.72 40.46 -18.17
C LEU A 12 57.96 41.65 -17.53
N ALA A 13 56.66 41.50 -17.24
CA ALA A 13 56.00 40.95 -16.02
C ALA A 13 55.81 42.05 -14.93
N ALA A 14 54.66 42.26 -14.30
CA ALA A 14 53.69 41.29 -13.80
C ALA A 14 52.25 41.82 -13.88
N ALA A 15 51.35 41.00 -14.42
CA ALA A 15 49.91 41.16 -14.24
C ALA A 15 49.55 40.66 -12.84
N ILE A 16 48.92 41.50 -12.03
CA ILE A 16 48.40 41.14 -10.72
C ILE A 16 47.30 40.10 -10.94
N ALA A 17 47.58 38.86 -10.54
CA ALA A 17 46.60 37.79 -10.49
C ALA A 17 45.60 38.11 -9.37
N VAL A 18 44.47 38.73 -9.73
CA VAL A 18 43.28 38.67 -8.89
C VAL A 18 42.69 37.28 -9.11
N SER A 19 43.12 36.34 -8.30
CA SER A 19 42.47 35.04 -8.14
C SER A 19 41.07 35.27 -7.58
N LEU A 20 40.09 35.39 -8.49
CA LEU A 20 38.68 35.26 -8.16
C LEU A 20 38.49 33.83 -7.63
N LEU A 21 38.29 33.74 -6.32
CA LEU A 21 37.78 32.53 -5.67
C LEU A 21 36.47 32.17 -6.36
N ALA A 22 36.51 31.21 -7.28
CA ALA A 22 35.35 30.48 -7.72
C ALA A 22 34.87 29.64 -6.53
N GLY A 23 34.23 30.29 -5.56
CA GLY A 23 33.42 29.61 -4.59
C GLY A 23 32.27 28.98 -5.35
N CYS A 24 32.23 27.65 -5.40
CA CYS A 24 31.05 26.91 -5.83
C CYS A 24 29.91 27.17 -4.83
N SER A 25 29.27 28.33 -4.91
CA SER A 25 28.01 28.58 -4.25
C SER A 25 26.93 28.18 -5.25
N ASN A 26 26.49 26.92 -5.19
CA ASN A 26 25.20 26.56 -5.76
C ASN A 26 24.11 27.21 -4.90
N TYR A 27 23.90 28.50 -5.12
CA TYR A 27 22.81 29.25 -4.52
C TYR A 27 21.53 28.83 -5.26
N VAL A 28 20.71 28.00 -4.63
CA VAL A 28 19.36 27.69 -5.14
C VAL A 28 18.57 28.98 -5.09
N LYS A 29 18.11 29.47 -6.25
CA LYS A 29 17.29 30.68 -6.28
C LYS A 29 15.97 30.36 -5.58
N LYS A 30 15.46 31.32 -4.80
CA LYS A 30 14.15 31.19 -4.13
C LYS A 30 13.05 30.76 -5.12
N THR A 31 13.11 31.26 -6.35
CA THR A 31 12.20 30.89 -7.45
C THR A 31 12.27 29.41 -7.82
N ASP A 32 13.46 28.82 -7.81
CA ASP A 32 13.67 27.41 -8.17
C ASP A 32 13.15 26.51 -7.03
N TYR A 33 13.35 26.94 -5.78
CA TYR A 33 12.77 26.28 -4.60
C TYR A 33 11.23 26.35 -4.58
N GLU A 34 10.67 27.52 -4.87
CA GLU A 34 9.21 27.71 -4.95
C GLU A 34 8.60 26.90 -6.10
N ALA A 35 9.28 26.82 -7.24
CA ALA A 35 8.86 25.99 -8.37
C ALA A 35 8.86 24.49 -8.01
N ALA A 36 9.93 23.99 -7.36
CA ALA A 36 10.01 22.59 -6.92
C ALA A 36 8.92 22.23 -5.91
N ILE A 37 8.61 23.14 -4.96
CA ILE A 37 7.50 22.93 -4.03
C ILE A 37 6.15 22.92 -4.75
N ALA A 38 5.96 23.81 -5.73
CA ALA A 38 4.72 23.86 -6.50
C ALA A 38 4.52 22.57 -7.31
N GLU A 39 5.58 22.05 -7.92
CA GLU A 39 5.58 20.77 -8.64
C GLU A 39 5.27 19.60 -7.70
N LEU A 40 5.92 19.52 -6.55
CA LEU A 40 5.65 18.47 -5.54
C LEU A 40 4.18 18.50 -5.09
N ARG A 41 3.63 19.68 -4.81
CA ARG A 41 2.21 19.83 -4.44
C ARG A 41 1.27 19.41 -5.55
N ALA A 42 1.61 19.72 -6.81
CA ALA A 42 0.82 19.30 -7.96
C ALA A 42 0.85 17.77 -8.14
N ALA A 43 2.03 17.15 -7.99
CA ALA A 43 2.19 15.70 -8.04
C ALA A 43 1.41 15.01 -6.91
N ASP A 44 1.50 15.51 -5.67
CA ASP A 44 0.73 15.00 -4.53
C ASP A 44 -0.77 15.12 -4.79
N GLN A 45 -1.24 16.27 -5.28
CA GLN A 45 -2.66 16.46 -5.61
C GLN A 45 -3.14 15.49 -6.69
N GLN A 46 -2.33 15.28 -7.73
CA GLN A 46 -2.64 14.34 -8.81
C GLN A 46 -2.72 12.90 -8.28
N LEU A 47 -1.79 12.50 -7.40
CA LEU A 47 -1.80 11.20 -6.76
C LEU A 47 -3.06 11.01 -5.90
N GLN A 48 -3.41 12.00 -5.07
CA GLN A 48 -4.62 11.95 -4.23
C GLN A 48 -5.90 11.83 -5.06
N ASN A 49 -5.98 12.55 -6.18
CA ASN A 49 -7.11 12.45 -7.11
C ASN A 49 -7.19 11.04 -7.72
N SER A 50 -6.05 10.49 -8.15
CA SER A 50 -5.98 9.13 -8.71
C SER A 50 -6.43 8.07 -7.71
N ILE A 51 -5.93 8.14 -6.47
CA ILE A 51 -6.33 7.21 -5.39
C ILE A 51 -7.83 7.34 -5.12
N THR A 52 -8.35 8.57 -5.02
CA THR A 52 -9.78 8.82 -4.79
C THR A 52 -10.65 8.22 -5.89
N THR A 53 -10.27 8.36 -7.16
CA THR A 53 -10.98 7.75 -8.28
C THR A 53 -10.97 6.22 -8.20
N GLN A 54 -9.81 5.61 -7.93
CA GLN A 54 -9.68 4.16 -7.81
C GLN A 54 -10.51 3.59 -6.66
N VAL A 55 -10.43 4.22 -5.48
CA VAL A 55 -11.20 3.84 -4.30
C VAL A 55 -12.70 3.94 -4.56
N ASN A 56 -13.16 5.06 -5.13
CA ASN A 56 -14.60 5.23 -5.41
C ASN A 56 -15.10 4.21 -6.44
N GLY A 57 -14.30 3.90 -7.47
CA GLY A 57 -14.60 2.87 -8.45
C GLY A 57 -14.72 1.48 -7.81
N LEU A 58 -13.69 1.05 -7.08
CA LEU A 58 -13.70 -0.25 -6.41
C LEU A 58 -14.82 -0.35 -5.38
N LYS A 59 -15.06 0.70 -4.60
CA LYS A 59 -16.14 0.74 -3.60
C LYS A 59 -17.50 0.46 -4.26
N ALA A 60 -17.80 1.13 -5.37
CA ALA A 60 -19.07 0.96 -6.07
C ALA A 60 -19.24 -0.47 -6.62
N GLU A 61 -18.18 -1.04 -7.20
CA GLU A 61 -18.20 -2.42 -7.70
C GLU A 61 -18.40 -3.44 -6.56
N MET A 62 -17.71 -3.24 -5.45
CA MET A 62 -17.83 -4.10 -4.27
C MET A 62 -19.23 -4.00 -3.67
N GLU A 63 -19.79 -2.80 -3.48
CA GLU A 63 -21.16 -2.63 -2.97
C GLU A 63 -22.19 -3.34 -3.82
N GLN A 64 -22.06 -3.29 -5.15
CA GLN A 64 -22.96 -3.97 -6.06
C GLN A 64 -22.84 -5.50 -5.98
N ARG A 65 -21.61 -6.02 -6.04
CA ARG A 65 -21.36 -7.47 -6.14
C ARG A 65 -21.49 -8.20 -4.80
N PHE A 66 -21.22 -7.48 -3.70
CA PHE A 66 -21.17 -8.05 -2.37
C PHE A 66 -22.45 -7.83 -1.57
N ALA A 67 -23.48 -7.20 -2.16
CA ALA A 67 -24.78 -6.97 -1.53
C ALA A 67 -25.47 -8.25 -1.03
N GLN A 68 -25.12 -9.42 -1.60
CA GLN A 68 -25.66 -10.72 -1.19
C GLN A 68 -24.87 -11.39 -0.05
N TYR A 69 -23.70 -10.87 0.32
CA TYR A 69 -22.85 -11.40 1.38
C TYR A 69 -22.96 -10.54 2.65
N ASP A 70 -22.64 -11.12 3.80
CA ASP A 70 -22.54 -10.40 5.09
C ASP A 70 -21.24 -9.58 5.22
N ALA A 71 -20.73 -9.09 4.09
CA ALA A 71 -19.49 -8.33 4.01
C ALA A 71 -19.73 -6.90 4.48
N ARG A 72 -18.83 -6.38 5.30
CA ARG A 72 -18.85 -4.95 5.64
C ARG A 72 -17.71 -4.22 4.95
N LEU A 73 -18.07 -3.22 4.15
CA LEU A 73 -17.14 -2.36 3.44
C LEU A 73 -16.86 -1.09 4.26
N THR A 74 -15.60 -0.80 4.52
CA THR A 74 -15.17 0.46 5.16
C THR A 74 -14.12 1.13 4.28
N VAL A 75 -14.23 2.45 4.12
CA VAL A 75 -13.22 3.25 3.41
C VAL A 75 -12.55 4.20 4.39
N LEU A 76 -11.23 4.13 4.46
CA LEU A 76 -10.42 4.99 5.32
C LEU A 76 -9.09 5.30 4.64
N GLU A 77 -8.73 6.58 4.56
CA GLU A 77 -7.41 7.03 4.09
C GLU A 77 -6.97 6.41 2.75
N GLY A 78 -7.87 6.34 1.78
CA GLY A 78 -7.56 5.79 0.45
C GLY A 78 -7.49 4.25 0.40
N ARG A 79 -7.87 3.56 1.47
CA ARG A 79 -7.97 2.10 1.53
C ARG A 79 -9.41 1.63 1.63
N ILE A 80 -9.65 0.43 1.13
CA ILE A 80 -10.92 -0.28 1.30
C ILE A 80 -10.68 -1.50 2.16
N THR A 81 -11.49 -1.66 3.20
CA THR A 81 -11.52 -2.85 4.04
C THR A 81 -12.80 -3.62 3.74
N VAL A 82 -12.66 -4.91 3.41
CA VAL A 82 -13.74 -5.89 3.31
C VAL A 82 -13.67 -6.78 4.53
N ASP A 83 -14.42 -6.42 5.57
CA ASP A 83 -14.56 -7.24 6.77
C ASP A 83 -15.42 -8.46 6.49
N ASN A 84 -15.21 -9.51 7.30
CA ASN A 84 -16.00 -10.74 7.31
C ASN A 84 -15.90 -11.56 6.03
N ILE A 85 -14.75 -11.56 5.37
CA ILE A 85 -14.54 -12.35 4.14
C ILE A 85 -14.61 -13.87 4.40
N ALA A 86 -14.22 -14.28 5.60
CA ALA A 86 -14.34 -15.66 6.06
C ALA A 86 -14.38 -15.69 7.59
N TYR A 87 -15.17 -16.63 8.13
CA TYR A 87 -15.12 -17.00 9.54
C TYR A 87 -14.53 -18.40 9.70
N PHE A 88 -14.01 -18.67 10.89
CA PHE A 88 -13.36 -19.92 11.21
C PHE A 88 -13.91 -20.52 12.50
N ASP A 89 -14.04 -21.83 12.52
CA ASP A 89 -14.42 -22.56 13.73
C ASP A 89 -13.34 -22.47 14.81
N PHE A 90 -13.76 -22.81 16.03
CA PHE A 90 -12.86 -22.80 17.17
C PHE A 90 -11.65 -23.70 16.88
N ASN A 91 -10.45 -23.16 17.13
CA ASN A 91 -9.19 -23.86 16.92
C ASN A 91 -8.86 -24.27 15.46
N GLN A 92 -9.65 -23.82 14.48
CA GLN A 92 -9.47 -24.16 13.06
C GLN A 92 -8.93 -22.99 12.23
N SER A 93 -8.26 -23.33 11.14
CA SER A 93 -7.81 -22.38 10.10
C SER A 93 -8.15 -22.82 8.68
N ALA A 94 -8.88 -23.92 8.52
CA ALA A 94 -9.34 -24.36 7.21
C ALA A 94 -10.42 -23.40 6.68
N LEU A 95 -10.29 -23.02 5.41
CA LEU A 95 -11.28 -22.20 4.72
C LEU A 95 -12.47 -23.07 4.31
N ASP A 96 -13.66 -22.74 4.83
CA ASP A 96 -14.91 -23.40 4.48
C ASP A 96 -15.34 -23.05 3.04
N ASP A 97 -15.93 -24.03 2.35
CA ASP A 97 -16.45 -23.91 0.98
C ASP A 97 -17.48 -22.79 0.83
N GLN A 98 -18.24 -22.48 1.89
CA GLN A 98 -19.23 -21.41 1.86
C GLN A 98 -18.64 -20.01 1.55
N TYR A 99 -17.36 -19.79 1.87
CA TYR A 99 -16.68 -18.49 1.66
C TYR A 99 -16.02 -18.39 0.27
N LYS A 100 -15.83 -19.51 -0.42
CA LYS A 100 -15.13 -19.57 -1.71
C LYS A 100 -15.80 -18.73 -2.80
N PRO A 101 -17.13 -18.74 -3.00
CA PRO A 101 -17.76 -17.94 -4.06
C PRO A 101 -17.49 -16.44 -3.91
N MET A 102 -17.46 -15.93 -2.68
CA MET A 102 -17.16 -14.53 -2.39
C MET A 102 -15.71 -14.18 -2.72
N LEU A 103 -14.78 -15.08 -2.38
CA LEU A 103 -13.35 -14.93 -2.70
C LEU A 103 -13.09 -15.01 -4.20
N ASP A 104 -13.82 -15.85 -4.92
CA ASP A 104 -13.74 -15.94 -6.39
C ASP A 104 -14.17 -14.63 -7.04
N GLU A 105 -15.30 -14.06 -6.59
CA GLU A 105 -15.79 -12.79 -7.10
C GLU A 105 -14.85 -11.64 -6.74
N PHE A 106 -14.33 -11.62 -5.51
CA PHE A 106 -13.29 -10.66 -5.09
C PHE A 106 -12.07 -10.72 -6.02
N ALA A 107 -11.50 -11.92 -6.20
CA ALA A 107 -10.31 -12.11 -7.02
C ALA A 107 -10.56 -11.69 -8.48
N LYS A 108 -11.74 -11.99 -9.02
CA LYS A 108 -12.15 -11.59 -10.36
C LYS A 108 -12.19 -10.06 -10.51
N VAL A 109 -12.80 -9.35 -9.58
CA VAL A 109 -12.83 -7.87 -9.60
C VAL A 109 -11.43 -7.31 -9.56
N MET A 110 -10.61 -7.76 -8.61
CA MET A 110 -9.23 -7.27 -8.46
C MET A 110 -8.40 -7.51 -9.72
N ARG A 111 -8.45 -8.70 -10.31
CA ARG A 111 -7.67 -9.01 -11.52
C ARG A 111 -8.12 -8.23 -12.75
N THR A 112 -9.42 -7.98 -12.88
CA THR A 112 -9.99 -7.40 -14.10
C THR A 112 -9.91 -5.87 -14.09
N HIS A 113 -10.14 -5.26 -12.92
CA HIS A 113 -10.33 -3.82 -12.80
C HIS A 113 -9.25 -3.12 -11.98
N HIS A 114 -8.55 -3.85 -11.09
CA HIS A 114 -7.57 -3.26 -10.16
C HIS A 114 -6.27 -4.10 -10.04
N PRO A 115 -5.61 -4.48 -11.16
CA PRO A 115 -4.48 -5.40 -11.15
C PRO A 115 -3.25 -4.86 -10.38
N ASP A 116 -3.16 -3.53 -10.22
CA ASP A 116 -2.05 -2.87 -9.55
C ASP A 116 -2.23 -2.77 -8.03
N ALA A 117 -3.45 -2.92 -7.53
CA ALA A 117 -3.75 -2.83 -6.12
C ALA A 117 -3.08 -3.97 -5.32
N VAL A 118 -2.70 -3.66 -4.09
CA VAL A 118 -2.14 -4.63 -3.14
C VAL A 118 -3.22 -5.01 -2.16
N VAL A 119 -3.39 -6.31 -1.93
CA VAL A 119 -4.34 -6.86 -0.96
C VAL A 119 -3.58 -7.44 0.21
N THR A 120 -3.92 -6.98 1.41
CA THR A 120 -3.46 -7.57 2.67
C THR A 120 -4.60 -8.34 3.30
N VAL A 121 -4.41 -9.65 3.47
CA VAL A 121 -5.30 -10.51 4.22
C VAL A 121 -4.92 -10.42 5.70
N GLU A 122 -5.83 -9.90 6.51
CA GLU A 122 -5.67 -9.78 7.95
C GLU A 122 -6.39 -10.93 8.66
N GLY A 123 -5.66 -11.74 9.43
CA GLY A 123 -6.21 -12.84 10.22
C GLY A 123 -6.39 -12.48 11.69
N PHE A 124 -7.46 -13.01 12.29
CA PHE A 124 -7.84 -12.76 13.67
C PHE A 124 -8.23 -14.05 14.41
N ALA A 125 -8.05 -14.04 15.72
CA ALA A 125 -8.49 -15.06 16.65
C ALA A 125 -9.24 -14.42 17.82
N ASP A 126 -10.14 -15.20 18.43
CA ASP A 126 -10.82 -14.77 19.65
C ASP A 126 -9.83 -14.72 20.85
N PRO A 127 -10.24 -14.17 22.01
CA PRO A 127 -9.37 -14.01 23.18
C PRO A 127 -8.82 -15.30 23.79
N SER A 128 -9.39 -16.47 23.44
CA SER A 128 -9.14 -17.76 24.09
C SER A 128 -7.69 -18.21 23.86
N GLY A 129 -7.01 -18.67 24.91
CA GLY A 129 -5.65 -19.20 24.82
C GLY A 129 -4.55 -18.13 24.85
N SER A 130 -3.30 -18.55 24.58
CA SER A 130 -2.12 -17.67 24.71
C SER A 130 -1.96 -16.72 23.52
N LYS A 131 -1.32 -15.57 23.75
CA LYS A 131 -1.05 -14.57 22.69
C LYS A 131 -0.27 -15.19 21.53
N THR A 132 0.81 -15.91 21.82
CA THR A 132 1.67 -16.54 20.80
C THR A 132 0.92 -17.62 20.02
N TYR A 133 0.05 -18.37 20.69
CA TYR A 133 -0.81 -19.34 20.01
C TYR A 133 -1.74 -18.65 19.01
N ASN A 134 -2.46 -17.62 19.46
CA ASN A 134 -3.42 -16.90 18.61
C ASN A 134 -2.73 -16.14 17.48
N GLN A 135 -1.51 -15.65 17.67
CA GLN A 135 -0.71 -15.06 16.59
C GLN A 135 -0.43 -16.07 15.47
N ARG A 136 -0.11 -17.32 15.81
CA ARG A 136 0.12 -18.36 14.79
C ARG A 136 -1.18 -18.82 14.15
N LEU A 137 -2.25 -18.99 14.94
CA LEU A 137 -3.55 -19.43 14.42
C LEU A 137 -4.15 -18.40 13.46
N ALA A 138 -4.12 -17.12 13.83
CA ALA A 138 -4.56 -16.03 12.99
C ALA A 138 -3.71 -15.92 11.70
N MET A 139 -2.39 -16.15 11.77
CA MET A 139 -1.54 -16.19 10.57
C MET A 139 -2.00 -17.30 9.61
N LYS A 140 -2.22 -18.52 10.12
CA LYS A 140 -2.70 -19.63 9.29
C LYS A 140 -4.03 -19.35 8.60
N ARG A 141 -4.92 -18.60 9.26
CA ARG A 141 -6.20 -18.16 8.68
C ARG A 141 -6.01 -17.17 7.54
N ALA A 142 -5.13 -16.18 7.74
CA ALA A 142 -4.76 -15.24 6.69
C ALA A 142 -4.09 -15.94 5.50
N GLU A 143 -3.18 -16.88 5.77
CA GLU A 143 -2.53 -17.71 4.75
C GLU A 143 -3.54 -18.55 3.98
N ALA A 144 -4.51 -19.21 4.64
CA ALA A 144 -5.53 -20.00 3.96
C ALA A 144 -6.33 -19.18 2.94
N VAL A 145 -6.73 -17.95 3.29
CA VAL A 145 -7.44 -17.05 2.38
C VAL A 145 -6.52 -16.52 1.29
N ARG A 146 -5.30 -16.09 1.64
CA ARG A 146 -4.29 -15.64 0.66
C ARG A 146 -4.02 -16.72 -0.39
N ASP A 147 -3.74 -17.94 0.06
CA ASP A 147 -3.36 -19.04 -0.80
C ASP A 147 -4.53 -19.45 -1.71
N TYR A 148 -5.77 -19.34 -1.22
CA TYR A 148 -6.96 -19.49 -2.05
C TYR A 148 -7.04 -18.42 -3.14
N LEU A 149 -6.90 -17.13 -2.77
CA LEU A 149 -6.93 -16.01 -3.72
C LEU A 149 -5.86 -16.11 -4.81
N VAL A 150 -4.68 -16.62 -4.46
CA VAL A 150 -3.58 -16.82 -5.42
C VAL A 150 -3.81 -18.07 -6.27
N SER A 151 -4.02 -19.23 -5.65
CA SER A 151 -4.05 -20.51 -6.36
C SER A 151 -5.33 -20.78 -7.14
N GLN A 152 -6.49 -20.41 -6.58
CA GLN A 152 -7.80 -20.61 -7.19
C GLN A 152 -8.32 -19.30 -7.79
N GLY A 153 -8.19 -18.20 -7.04
CA GLY A 153 -8.60 -16.87 -7.50
C GLY A 153 -7.71 -16.30 -8.61
N GLY A 154 -6.52 -16.85 -8.81
CA GLY A 154 -5.57 -16.47 -9.87
C GLY A 154 -4.87 -15.13 -9.66
N MET A 155 -4.89 -14.58 -8.44
CA MET A 155 -4.22 -13.32 -8.14
C MET A 155 -2.70 -13.48 -8.13
N VAL A 156 -1.99 -12.44 -8.54
CA VAL A 156 -0.52 -12.39 -8.51
C VAL A 156 -0.02 -12.46 -7.07
N ALA A 157 0.85 -13.43 -6.76
CA ALA A 157 1.27 -13.74 -5.40
C ALA A 157 1.93 -12.56 -4.68
N GLU A 158 2.65 -11.72 -5.42
CA GLU A 158 3.33 -10.51 -4.93
C GLU A 158 2.35 -9.40 -4.53
N LYS A 159 1.12 -9.43 -5.06
CA LYS A 159 0.06 -8.47 -4.75
C LYS A 159 -0.80 -8.90 -3.57
N VAL A 160 -0.67 -10.14 -3.07
CA VAL A 160 -1.47 -10.65 -1.94
C VAL A 160 -0.58 -11.03 -0.76
N ARG A 161 -0.72 -10.30 0.34
CA ARG A 161 0.04 -10.46 1.58
C ARG A 161 -0.85 -11.07 2.66
N ALA A 162 -0.26 -11.77 3.63
CA ALA A 162 -0.93 -12.27 4.82
C ALA A 162 -0.32 -11.65 6.07
N VAL A 163 -1.16 -11.16 6.99
CA VAL A 163 -0.77 -10.56 8.26
C VAL A 163 -1.66 -11.11 9.36
N SER A 164 -1.10 -11.31 10.55
CA SER A 164 -1.84 -11.73 11.74
C SER A 164 -1.90 -10.61 12.77
N TYR A 165 -3.10 -10.35 13.27
CA TYR A 165 -3.33 -9.55 14.48
C TYR A 165 -3.59 -10.40 15.72
N GLY A 166 -3.61 -11.74 15.57
CA GLY A 166 -3.84 -12.64 16.68
C GLY A 166 -5.13 -12.31 17.40
N LYS A 167 -5.03 -12.06 18.71
CA LYS A 167 -6.15 -11.73 19.60
C LYS A 167 -6.19 -10.26 20.03
N ASP A 168 -5.72 -9.34 19.18
CA ASP A 168 -5.69 -7.90 19.48
C ASP A 168 -7.08 -7.41 19.94
N ALA A 169 -7.14 -6.90 21.17
CA ALA A 169 -8.38 -6.44 21.79
C ALA A 169 -8.99 -5.23 21.07
N ASN A 170 -8.16 -4.39 20.44
CA ASN A 170 -8.63 -3.18 19.74
C ASN A 170 -9.26 -3.50 18.37
N ARG A 171 -9.19 -4.77 17.93
CA ARG A 171 -9.70 -5.23 16.63
C ARG A 171 -10.76 -6.32 16.75
N GLN A 172 -11.28 -6.54 17.96
CA GLN A 172 -12.40 -7.46 18.19
C GLN A 172 -13.70 -6.83 17.68
N ILE A 173 -14.54 -7.64 17.04
CA ILE A 173 -15.91 -7.26 16.70
C ILE A 173 -16.75 -7.40 17.97
N ASP A 174 -16.66 -8.57 18.62
CA ASP A 174 -17.37 -8.86 19.86
C ASP A 174 -16.39 -8.80 21.03
N ALA A 175 -16.33 -7.65 21.70
CA ALA A 175 -15.34 -7.40 22.74
C ALA A 175 -15.35 -8.48 23.85
N GLY A 176 -14.20 -9.13 24.05
CA GLY A 176 -14.01 -10.18 25.06
C GLY A 176 -14.72 -11.51 24.78
N ALA A 177 -15.47 -11.63 23.69
CA ALA A 177 -16.28 -12.81 23.41
C ALA A 177 -15.42 -14.02 22.99
N THR A 178 -15.73 -15.18 23.56
CA THR A 178 -15.04 -16.47 23.35
C THR A 178 -16.04 -17.57 22.97
N HIS A 179 -15.56 -18.77 22.63
CA HIS A 179 -16.41 -19.92 22.27
C HIS A 179 -17.39 -19.54 21.15
N GLU A 180 -18.66 -19.94 21.23
CA GLU A 180 -19.66 -19.61 20.20
C GLU A 180 -19.84 -18.10 20.02
N ALA A 181 -19.85 -17.34 21.11
CA ALA A 181 -19.95 -15.87 21.05
C ALA A 181 -18.72 -15.22 20.40
N GLY A 182 -17.58 -15.91 20.36
CA GLY A 182 -16.35 -15.42 19.74
C GLY A 182 -16.26 -15.63 18.22
N ARG A 183 -17.32 -16.13 17.56
CA ARG A 183 -17.27 -16.50 16.14
C ARG A 183 -16.84 -15.34 15.24
N HIS A 184 -17.36 -14.13 15.44
CA HIS A 184 -16.99 -12.98 14.60
C HIS A 184 -15.56 -12.49 14.86
N ASN A 185 -14.96 -12.83 16.00
CA ASN A 185 -13.54 -12.55 16.25
C ASN A 185 -12.60 -13.55 15.54
N ARG A 186 -13.10 -14.74 15.18
CA ARG A 186 -12.36 -15.75 14.42
C ARG A 186 -12.59 -15.55 12.93
N ARG A 187 -11.95 -14.54 12.36
CA ARG A 187 -12.20 -14.11 10.98
C ARG A 187 -10.93 -13.83 10.19
N ALA A 188 -11.12 -13.68 8.88
CA ALA A 188 -10.23 -12.94 8.01
C ALA A 188 -10.92 -11.68 7.48
N THR A 189 -10.12 -10.66 7.17
CA THR A 189 -10.52 -9.40 6.56
C THR A 189 -9.57 -9.12 5.39
N LEU A 190 -10.04 -8.45 4.34
CA LEU A 190 -9.18 -7.97 3.25
C LEU A 190 -9.01 -6.45 3.36
N VAL A 191 -7.77 -5.97 3.25
CA VAL A 191 -7.45 -4.55 3.15
C VAL A 191 -6.81 -4.30 1.79
N ILE A 192 -7.42 -3.44 0.99
CA ILE A 192 -6.99 -3.10 -0.35
C ILE A 192 -6.34 -1.72 -0.30
N ASP A 193 -5.11 -1.66 -0.79
CA ASP A 193 -4.29 -0.46 -0.91
C ASP A 193 -3.97 -0.22 -2.39
N PHE A 194 -4.17 1.02 -2.84
CA PHE A 194 -3.80 1.45 -4.18
C PHE A 194 -2.44 2.11 -4.06
N ALA A 195 -1.43 1.44 -4.64
CA ALA A 195 -0.04 1.84 -4.49
C ALA A 195 0.18 3.35 -4.70
N SER A 196 0.94 3.94 -3.77
CA SER A 196 1.59 5.24 -3.87
C SER A 196 2.86 5.16 -4.70
#